data_AF-A0A537IEY7-F1
#
_entry.id   AF-A0A537IEY7-F1
#
_cell.length_a   1.000
_cell.length_b   1.000
_cell.length_c   1.000
_cell.angle_alpha   90.00
_cell.angle_beta   90.00
_cell.angle_gamma   90.00
#
_symmetry.space_group_name_H-M   'P 1'
#
loop_
_entity.id
_entity.type
_entity.pdbx_description
1 polymer ?
#
loop_
_entity_poly.entity_id
_entity_poly.type
_entity_poly.pdbx_seq_one_letter_code
_entity_poly.pdbx_strand_id
1 'polypeptide(L)'
;MRGKHELFPALDKSQPAGQLPSVKKKFLLHGDHAKATMKDLLNTISANDMVEKTCETTASVWIENKGNGNFVSHVLPLRAVQSHGILLKANGNGDFATIMSN
;
A
#
# COMPACT_ATOMS: atom_id res chain seq x y z
N MET A 1 -10.56 -17.13 -24.44
CA MET A 1 -9.15 -17.47 -24.15
C MET A 1 -8.68 -16.58 -23.01
N ARG A 2 -8.27 -17.12 -21.85
CA ARG A 2 -7.66 -16.31 -20.76
C ARG A 2 -6.15 -16.25 -21.01
N GLY A 3 -5.62 -15.06 -21.29
CA GLY A 3 -4.18 -14.83 -21.39
C GLY A 3 -3.50 -15.06 -20.04
N LYS A 4 -2.22 -15.48 -20.06
CA LYS A 4 -1.40 -15.51 -18.86
C LYS A 4 -1.06 -14.06 -18.49
N HIS A 5 -1.44 -13.63 -17.29
CA HIS A 5 -1.08 -12.32 -16.75
C HIS A 5 -0.15 -12.54 -15.55
N GLU A 6 0.90 -11.72 -15.46
CA GLU A 6 1.83 -11.71 -14.34
C GLU A 6 1.81 -10.33 -13.67
N LEU A 7 1.96 -10.31 -12.35
CA LEU A 7 2.01 -9.08 -11.57
C LEU A 7 3.45 -8.57 -11.53
N PHE A 8 3.61 -7.26 -11.73
CA PHE A 8 4.89 -6.55 -11.63
C PHE A 8 4.83 -5.54 -10.49
N PRO A 9 5.95 -5.26 -9.79
CA PRO A 9 5.99 -4.24 -8.77
C PRO A 9 5.62 -2.86 -9.33
N ALA A 10 4.64 -2.21 -8.70
CA ALA A 10 4.26 -0.84 -9.04
C ALA A 10 5.22 0.21 -8.46
N LEU A 11 5.97 -0.17 -7.41
CA LEU A 11 6.91 0.71 -6.72
C LEU A 11 8.25 0.78 -7.47
N ASP A 12 8.89 1.95 -7.45
CA ASP A 12 10.29 2.05 -7.87
C ASP A 12 11.19 1.30 -6.89
N LYS A 13 12.30 0.76 -7.39
CA LYS A 13 13.28 -0.03 -6.62
C LYS A 13 13.80 0.69 -5.37
N SER A 14 13.94 2.02 -5.42
CA SER A 14 14.51 2.79 -4.32
C SER A 14 13.71 2.66 -3.02
N GLN A 15 12.38 2.61 -3.10
CA GLN A 15 11.49 2.47 -1.93
C GLN A 15 11.73 1.14 -1.18
N PRO A 16 11.55 -0.05 -1.79
CA PRO A 16 11.79 -1.30 -1.10
C PRO A 16 13.27 -1.51 -0.80
N ALA A 17 14.22 -1.06 -1.63
CA ALA A 17 15.66 -1.19 -1.34
C ALA A 17 16.13 -0.34 -0.14
N GLY A 18 15.41 0.74 0.19
CA GLY A 18 15.65 1.54 1.38
C GLY A 18 15.23 0.84 2.68
N GLN A 19 14.21 -0.02 2.61
CA GLN A 19 13.66 -0.74 3.76
C GLN A 19 14.16 -2.18 3.88
N LEU A 20 14.50 -2.81 2.74
CA LEU A 20 14.79 -4.24 2.62
C LEU A 20 16.18 -4.45 2.01
N PRO A 21 17.21 -4.74 2.84
CA PRO A 21 18.57 -4.95 2.37
C PRO A 21 18.70 -6.10 1.36
N SER A 22 17.86 -7.13 1.44
CA SER A 22 17.81 -8.25 0.49
C SER A 22 17.44 -7.80 -0.93
N VAL A 23 16.46 -6.89 -1.05
CA VAL A 23 16.04 -6.30 -2.33
C VAL A 23 17.19 -5.49 -2.94
N LYS A 24 17.90 -4.68 -2.12
CA LYS A 24 19.06 -3.90 -2.58
C LYS A 24 20.20 -4.78 -3.10
N LYS A 25 20.46 -5.93 -2.46
CA LYS A 25 21.49 -6.89 -2.88
C LYS A 25 21.10 -7.67 -4.13
N LYS A 26 19.83 -8.07 -4.25
CA LYS A 26 19.34 -8.89 -5.36
C LYS A 26 19.14 -8.07 -6.64
N PHE A 27 18.62 -6.86 -6.52
CA PHE A 27 18.36 -5.95 -7.64
C PHE A 27 19.30 -4.76 -7.55
N LEU A 28 20.52 -4.95 -8.05
CA LEU A 28 21.55 -3.91 -7.99
C LEU A 28 21.15 -2.71 -8.87
N LEU A 29 20.72 -2.98 -10.11
CA LEU A 29 20.31 -1.97 -11.08
C LEU A 29 18.79 -1.77 -11.10
N HIS A 30 18.33 -0.57 -11.45
CA HIS A 30 16.89 -0.28 -11.64
C HIS A 30 16.28 -1.10 -12.78
N GLY A 31 17.05 -1.35 -13.84
CA GLY A 31 16.61 -2.20 -14.96
C GLY A 31 16.35 -3.66 -14.57
N ASP A 32 17.08 -4.19 -13.59
CA ASP A 32 16.89 -5.56 -13.10
C ASP A 32 15.60 -5.67 -12.30
N HIS A 33 15.30 -4.65 -11.48
CA HIS A 33 14.05 -4.57 -10.72
C HIS A 33 12.83 -4.35 -11.63
N ALA A 34 12.95 -3.53 -12.68
CA ALA A 34 11.85 -3.24 -13.61
C ALA A 34 11.36 -4.48 -14.38
N LYS A 35 12.21 -5.50 -14.53
CA LYS A 35 11.87 -6.77 -15.16
C LYS A 35 11.42 -7.86 -14.18
N ALA A 36 11.58 -7.62 -12.88
CA ALA A 36 11.23 -8.58 -11.85
C ALA A 36 9.73 -8.68 -11.69
N THR A 37 9.21 -9.89 -11.52
CA THR A 37 7.80 -10.09 -11.17
C THR A 37 7.59 -9.88 -9.67
N MET A 38 6.33 -9.68 -9.25
CA MET A 38 5.98 -9.68 -7.83
C MET A 38 6.38 -10.98 -7.14
N LYS A 39 6.31 -12.12 -7.84
CA LYS A 39 6.76 -13.41 -7.31
C LYS A 39 8.26 -13.41 -7.01
N ASP A 40 9.08 -12.88 -7.91
CA ASP A 40 10.53 -12.80 -7.70
C ASP A 40 10.87 -11.90 -6.50
N LEU A 41 10.14 -10.79 -6.36
CA LEU A 41 10.31 -9.87 -5.26
C LEU A 41 9.90 -10.50 -3.91
N LEU A 42 8.75 -11.16 -3.85
CA LEU A 42 8.27 -11.86 -2.64
C LEU A 42 9.20 -13.01 -2.22
N ASN A 43 9.73 -13.76 -3.19
CA ASN A 43 10.74 -14.79 -2.93
C ASN A 43 12.04 -14.20 -2.38
N THR A 44 12.45 -13.03 -2.87
CA THR A 44 13.67 -12.34 -2.42
C THR A 44 13.61 -11.93 -0.95
N ILE A 45 12.40 -11.68 -0.43
CA ILE A 45 12.17 -11.27 0.95
C ILE A 45 11.69 -12.42 1.83
N SER A 46 11.68 -13.65 1.31
CA SER A 46 11.20 -14.85 2.00
C SER A 46 9.81 -14.66 2.62
N ALA A 47 8.86 -14.16 1.82
CA ALA A 47 7.52 -13.76 2.27
C ALA A 47 6.60 -14.91 2.76
N ASN A 48 7.12 -16.10 3.05
CA ASN A 48 6.34 -17.30 3.39
C ASN A 48 5.45 -17.10 4.64
N ASP A 49 5.89 -16.27 5.58
CA ASP A 49 5.17 -15.96 6.82
C ASP A 49 4.48 -14.57 6.78
N MET A 50 4.40 -13.93 5.60
CA MET A 50 3.77 -12.62 5.46
C MET A 50 2.26 -12.73 5.27
N VAL A 51 1.52 -11.82 5.90
CA VAL A 51 0.07 -11.71 5.72
C VAL A 51 -0.21 -10.88 4.48
N GLU A 52 -0.89 -11.48 3.50
CA GLU A 52 -1.42 -10.75 2.35
C GLU A 52 -2.61 -9.88 2.77
N LYS A 53 -2.58 -8.60 2.38
CA LYS A 53 -3.66 -7.64 2.62
C LYS A 53 -4.11 -7.04 1.29
N THR A 54 -5.41 -6.88 1.14
CA THR A 54 -6.03 -6.24 -0.02
C THR A 54 -6.56 -4.86 0.36
N CYS A 55 -6.23 -3.87 -0.47
CA CYS A 55 -6.82 -2.54 -0.43
C CYS A 55 -8.04 -2.54 -1.34
N GLU A 56 -9.23 -2.28 -0.78
CA GLU A 56 -10.48 -2.20 -1.54
C GLU A 56 -10.90 -0.74 -1.78
N THR A 57 -10.37 0.21 -1.00
CA THR A 57 -10.73 1.62 -1.05
C THR A 57 -9.51 2.49 -1.33
N THR A 58 -9.47 3.11 -2.50
CA THR A 58 -8.44 4.10 -2.90
C THR A 58 -8.92 5.55 -2.81
N ALA A 59 -10.14 5.76 -2.32
CA ALA A 59 -10.73 7.09 -2.14
C ALA A 59 -10.26 7.73 -0.82
N SER A 60 -10.20 9.06 -0.80
CA SER A 60 -10.05 9.80 0.45
C SER A 60 -11.34 9.69 1.27
N VAL A 61 -11.22 9.28 2.53
CA VAL A 61 -12.35 9.09 3.44
C VAL A 61 -12.11 9.79 4.78
N TRP A 62 -13.20 10.22 5.42
CA TRP A 62 -13.24 10.55 6.84
C TRP A 62 -13.84 9.36 7.60
N ILE A 63 -13.17 8.95 8.69
CA ILE A 63 -13.66 7.87 9.56
C ILE A 63 -14.22 8.49 10.85
N GLU A 64 -15.52 8.33 11.07
CA GLU A 64 -16.23 8.74 12.27
C GLU A 64 -16.14 7.65 13.35
N ASN A 65 -15.68 7.99 14.55
CA ASN A 65 -15.69 7.09 15.70
C ASN A 65 -17.06 7.14 16.41
N LYS A 66 -17.81 6.04 16.38
CA LYS A 66 -19.12 5.91 17.04
C LYS A 66 -19.02 5.40 18.49
N GLY A 67 -17.81 5.24 19.02
CA GLY A 67 -17.57 4.66 20.34
C GLY A 67 -17.62 3.12 20.34
N ASN A 68 -17.13 2.51 21.42
CA ASN A 68 -17.08 1.05 21.61
C ASN A 68 -16.36 0.29 20.48
N GLY A 69 -15.37 0.91 19.84
CA GLY A 69 -14.64 0.32 18.72
C GLY A 69 -15.40 0.32 17.39
N ASN A 70 -16.55 1.00 17.31
CA ASN A 70 -17.33 1.13 16.08
C ASN A 70 -16.88 2.36 15.27
N PHE A 71 -16.70 2.17 13.97
CA PHE A 71 -16.25 3.22 13.05
C PHE A 71 -17.11 3.23 11.79
N VAL A 72 -17.40 4.42 11.27
CA VAL A 72 -18.15 4.63 10.01
C VAL A 72 -17.27 5.41 9.04
N SER A 73 -17.14 4.92 7.80
CA SER A 73 -16.34 5.57 6.76
C SER A 73 -17.23 6.41 5.83
N HIS A 74 -16.79 7.64 5.53
CA HIS A 74 -17.49 8.59 4.66
C HIS A 74 -16.53 9.07 3.56
N VAL A 75 -16.89 8.88 2.29
CA VAL A 75 -16.07 9.33 1.15
C VAL A 75 -16.04 10.85 1.08
N LEU A 76 -14.85 11.43 0.99
CA LEU A 76 -14.68 12.87 0.85
C LEU A 76 -14.95 13.31 -0.60
N PRO A 77 -15.66 14.42 -0.81
CA PRO A 77 -15.78 15.01 -2.13
C PRO A 77 -14.40 15.52 -2.59
N LEU A 78 -14.14 15.45 -3.90
CA LEU A 78 -12.82 15.78 -4.50
C LEU A 78 -12.24 17.13 -4.04
N ARG A 79 -13.09 18.12 -3.76
CA ARG A 79 -12.65 19.46 -3.31
C ARG A 79 -12.14 19.52 -1.86
N ALA A 80 -12.49 18.54 -1.02
CA ALA A 80 -12.09 18.52 0.38
C ALA A 80 -10.67 17.96 0.62
N VAL A 81 -10.08 17.30 -0.39
CA VAL A 81 -8.74 16.67 -0.28
C VAL A 81 -7.60 17.72 -0.21
N GLN A 82 -7.89 19.00 -0.45
CA GLN A 82 -6.87 20.08 -0.53
C GLN A 82 -6.56 20.79 0.79
N SER A 83 -7.20 20.45 1.92
CA SER A 83 -6.92 21.10 3.21
C SER A 83 -5.65 20.55 3.88
N HIS A 84 -4.71 21.45 4.20
CA HIS A 84 -3.43 21.15 4.82
C HIS A 84 -3.61 20.75 6.29
N GLY A 85 -3.51 19.45 6.58
CA GLY A 85 -3.57 18.92 7.95
C GLY A 85 -4.31 17.59 8.01
N ILE A 86 -3.69 16.54 7.50
CA ILE A 86 -4.30 15.20 7.40
C ILE A 86 -3.44 14.20 8.17
N LEU A 87 -4.02 13.59 9.21
CA LEU A 87 -3.44 12.41 9.86
C LEU A 87 -3.90 11.17 9.09
N LEU A 88 -2.98 10.54 8.37
CA LEU A 88 -3.21 9.27 7.70
C LEU A 88 -3.02 8.13 8.70
N LYS A 89 -4.10 7.42 9.04
CA LYS A 89 -4.01 6.16 9.78
C LYS A 89 -4.26 5.00 8.83
N ALA A 90 -3.31 4.08 8.76
CA ALA A 90 -3.51 2.80 8.12
C ALA A 90 -4.54 2.00 8.93
N ASN A 91 -5.62 1.55 8.32
CA ASN A 91 -6.48 0.52 8.90
C ASN A 91 -5.78 -0.86 8.78
N GLY A 92 -6.26 -1.88 9.50
CA GLY A 92 -5.62 -3.21 9.59
C GLY A 92 -5.56 -4.02 8.29
N ASN A 93 -6.02 -3.44 7.16
CA ASN A 93 -5.97 -3.96 5.80
C ASN A 93 -5.15 -3.08 4.84
N GLY A 94 -4.48 -2.03 5.33
CA GLY A 94 -3.51 -1.26 4.54
C GLY A 94 -4.08 -0.05 3.78
N ASP A 95 -5.34 0.33 4.02
CA ASP A 95 -5.90 1.58 3.49
C ASP A 95 -5.46 2.75 4.37
N PHE A 96 -5.03 3.85 3.76
CA PHE A 96 -4.71 5.09 4.45
C PHE A 96 -5.95 5.98 4.52
N ALA A 97 -6.47 6.20 5.73
CA ALA A 97 -7.63 7.06 5.95
C ALA A 97 -7.26 8.36 6.66
N THR A 98 -7.95 9.46 6.32
CA THR A 98 -7.80 10.75 7.00
C THR A 98 -8.61 10.74 8.29
N ILE A 99 -7.95 10.97 9.42
CA ILE A 99 -8.61 11.19 10.72
C ILE A 99 -8.58 12.68 11.04
N MET A 100 -9.76 13.29 11.17
CA MET A 100 -9.93 14.62 11.73
C MET A 100 -10.62 14.46 13.09
N SER A 101 -9.99 15.00 14.15
CA SER A 101 -10.62 15.12 15.46
C SER A 101 -11.51 16.36 15.47
N ASN A 102 -12.66 16.25 16.13
CA ASN A 102 -13.43 17.42 16.57
C ASN A 102 -12.72 18.08 17.76
#